data_AF-F7KMG2-F1
#
_entry.id   AF-F7KMG2-F1
#
_cell.length_a   1.000
_cell.length_b   1.000
_cell.length_c   1.000
_cell.angle_alpha   90.00
_cell.angle_beta   90.00
_cell.angle_gamma   90.00
#
_symmetry.space_group_name_H-M   'P 1'
#
loop_
_entity.id
_entity.type
_entity.pdbx_description
1 polymer ?
#
loop_
_entity_poly.entity_id
_entity_poly.type
_entity_poly.pdbx_seq_one_letter_code
_entity_poly.pdbx_strand_id
1 'polypeptide(L)' 'MKGYAVDNGYMGYVDGDYMLFASELDYSEYLDEE' A
#
# COMPACT_ATOMS: atom_id res chain seq x y z
N MET A 1 5.09 5.42 -5.98
CA MET A 1 4.06 4.69 -5.21
C MET A 1 2.74 4.75 -5.96
N LYS A 2 2.18 3.59 -6.31
CA LYS A 2 0.85 3.50 -6.93
C LYS A 2 -0.10 3.02 -5.83
N GLY A 3 -0.92 3.91 -5.30
CA GLY A 3 -1.88 3.56 -4.27
C GLY A 3 -2.79 4.73 -3.92
N TYR A 4 -3.80 4.48 -3.10
CA TYR A 4 -4.77 5.49 -2.68
C TYR A 4 -5.33 5.21 -1.29
N ALA A 5 -5.62 6.27 -0.54
CA ALA A 5 -6.26 6.16 0.75
C ALA A 5 -7.74 5.73 0.61
N VAL A 6 -8.19 4.89 1.52
CA VAL A 6 -9.58 4.45 1.66
C VAL A 6 -10.00 4.62 3.13
N ASP A 7 -11.31 4.60 3.42
CA ASP A 7 -11.81 4.77 4.78
C ASP A 7 -11.21 3.78 5.80
N ASN A 8 -10.75 2.62 5.33
CA ASN A 8 -10.18 1.54 6.15
C ASN A 8 -8.64 1.44 6.08
N GLY A 9 -7.91 2.40 5.50
CA GLY A 9 -6.44 2.36 5.39
C GLY A 9 -5.92 2.87 4.05
N TYR A 10 -4.92 2.19 3.48
CA TYR A 10 -4.29 2.57 2.22
C TYR A 10 -4.21 1.39 1.26
N MET A 11 -4.63 1.59 0.03
CA MET A 11 -4.63 0.57 -1.01
C MET A 11 -3.35 0.68 -1.83
N GLY A 12 -2.36 -0.15 -1.51
CA GLY A 12 -1.06 -0.19 -2.19
C GLY A 12 -1.07 -1.16 -3.37
N TYR A 13 -0.43 -0.78 -4.48
CA TYR A 13 -0.27 -1.65 -5.65
C TYR A 13 1.02 -2.46 -5.53
N VAL A 14 0.88 -3.79 -5.53
CA VAL A 14 1.94 -4.78 -5.33
C VAL A 14 1.74 -5.89 -6.38
N ASP A 15 2.78 -6.22 -7.14
CA ASP A 15 2.80 -7.36 -8.08
C ASP A 15 1.65 -7.48 -9.08
N GLY A 16 1.03 -6.35 -9.45
CA GLY A 16 -0.07 -6.36 -10.42
C GLY A 16 -1.46 -6.20 -9.82
N ASP A 17 -1.58 -6.26 -8.49
CA ASP A 17 -2.84 -6.19 -7.75
C ASP A 17 -2.81 -5.14 -6.63
N TYR A 18 -3.98 -4.82 -6.10
CA TYR A 18 -4.15 -3.89 -4.99
C TYR A 18 -4.30 -4.65 -3.67
N MET A 19 -3.46 -4.29 -2.68
CA MET A 19 -3.45 -4.84 -1.33
C MET A 19 -3.75 -3.74 -0.29
N LEU A 20 -4.52 -4.08 0.74
CA LEU A 20 -4.86 -3.16 1.82
C LEU A 20 -3.76 -3.14 2.88
N PHE A 21 -3.24 -1.95 3.13
CA PHE A 21 -2.30 -1.61 4.20
C PHE A 21 -3.01 -0.75 5.25
N ALA A 22 -2.49 -0.74 6.48
CA ALA A 22 -3.03 0.10 7.54
C ALA A 22 -2.82 1.61 7.24
N SER A 23 -1.71 1.96 6.58
CA SER A 23 -1.41 3.31 6.14
C SER A 23 -0.51 3.33 4.89
N GLU A 24 -0.33 4.52 4.31
CA GLU A 24 0.64 4.73 3.22
C GLU A 24 2.08 4.41 3.66
N LEU A 25 2.40 4.64 4.94
CA LEU A 25 3.72 4.34 5.48
C LEU A 25 3.97 2.82 5.46
N ASP A 26 3.01 2.02 5.90
CA ASP A 26 3.15 0.55 5.88
C ASP A 26 3.31 0.03 4.44
N TYR A 27 2.64 0.65 3.46
CA TYR A 27 2.85 0.35 2.04
C TYR A 27 4.26 0.73 1.58
N SER A 28 4.77 1.90 2.01
CA SER A 28 6.12 2.33 1.65
C SER A 28 7.20 1.46 2.25
N GLU A 29 7.06 1.07 3.52
CA GLU A 29 7.97 0.16 4.20
C GLU A 29 7.95 -1.23 3.53
N TYR A 30 6.76 -1.72 3.17
CA TYR A 30 6.62 -2.97 2.44
C TYR A 30 7.31 -2.96 1.07
N LEU A 31 7.26 -1.84 0.33
CA LEU A 31 7.96 -1.71 -0.96
C LEU A 31 9.47 -1.52 -0.82
N ASP A 32 9.93 -0.92 0.28
CA ASP A 32 11.36 -0.70 0.53
C ASP A 32 12.04 -1.97 1.08
N GLU A 33 11.27 -2.91 1.66
CA GLU A 33 11.75 -4.22 2.13
C GLU A 33 11.86 -5.30 1.01
N GLU A 34 11.41 -5.02 -0.22
CA GLU A 34 11.51 -5.88 -1.42
C GLU A 34 12.59 -5.42 -2.41
#